data_AF-A0A1G2VBG7-F1
#
_entry.id   AF-A0A1G2VBG7-F1
#
_cell.length_a   1.000
_cell.length_b   1.000
_cell.length_c   1.000
_cell.angle_alpha   90.00
_cell.angle_beta   90.00
_cell.angle_gamma   90.00
#
_symmetry.space_group_name_H-M   'P 1'
#
loop_
_entity.id
_entity.type
_entity.pdbx_description
1 polymer ?
#
loop_
_entity_poly.entity_id
_entity_poly.type
_entity_poly.pdbx_seq_one_letter_code
_entity_poly.pdbx_strand_id
1 'polypeptide(L)'
;METRIIEAGHYYQAKGPTEYARRGWELLQSARRNGDKSMLFIDDVHTMEDVHHEERELEVVAFRPDADYVLREADVREEAEQVFQLLMSLSKRHRPRKRDENWVLNGNIRLKHPNGEPTCVLLDAGLSLKKMQLGFRSGINILPVFYRRQQESLQVILRKALPCFQLETMLFDQYSNVEVLRS
;
A
#
# COMPACT_ATOMS: atom_id res chain seq x y z
N MET A 1 -15.17 -18.89 -6.83
CA MET A 1 -13.85 -18.39 -6.36
C MET A 1 -14.06 -16.96 -5.94
N GLU A 2 -13.49 -16.53 -4.82
CA GLU A 2 -13.59 -15.14 -4.39
C GLU A 2 -12.72 -14.25 -5.29
N THR A 3 -13.30 -13.21 -5.87
CA THR A 3 -12.59 -12.25 -6.72
C THR A 3 -11.67 -11.39 -5.86
N ARG A 4 -10.38 -11.31 -6.24
CA ARG A 4 -9.37 -10.52 -5.54
C ARG A 4 -9.02 -9.28 -6.36
N ILE A 5 -8.52 -8.25 -5.68
CA ILE A 5 -7.88 -7.10 -6.32
C ILE A 5 -6.36 -7.24 -6.19
N ILE A 6 -5.63 -7.20 -7.29
CA ILE A 6 -4.16 -7.28 -7.30
C ILE A 6 -3.63 -5.90 -7.65
N GLU A 7 -2.97 -5.27 -6.69
CA GLU A 7 -2.23 -4.03 -6.86
C GLU A 7 -0.80 -4.35 -7.30
N ALA A 8 -0.37 -3.78 -8.42
CA ALA A 8 1.01 -3.87 -8.87
C ALA A 8 1.38 -2.69 -9.77
N GLY A 9 2.67 -2.53 -10.00
CA GLY A 9 3.18 -1.47 -10.86
C GLY A 9 3.14 -0.09 -10.20
N HIS A 10 3.16 -0.03 -8.87
CA HIS A 10 3.25 1.21 -8.12
C HIS A 10 4.47 2.03 -8.58
N TYR A 11 4.28 3.33 -8.80
CA TYR A 11 5.36 4.28 -9.05
C TYR A 11 5.02 5.69 -8.54
N TYR A 12 6.06 6.48 -8.30
CA TYR A 12 6.00 7.90 -7.98
C TYR A 12 5.79 8.74 -9.23
N GLN A 13 4.74 9.56 -9.29
CA GLN A 13 4.47 10.47 -10.41
C GLN A 13 5.64 11.44 -10.66
N ALA A 14 6.33 11.87 -9.59
CA ALA A 14 7.48 12.77 -9.68
C ALA A 14 8.66 12.18 -10.47
N LYS A 15 8.87 10.85 -10.41
CA LYS A 15 9.91 10.14 -11.16
C LYS A 15 9.38 9.58 -12.48
N GLY A 16 8.15 9.09 -12.47
CA GLY A 16 7.60 8.22 -13.50
C GLY A 16 7.86 6.73 -13.22
N PRO A 17 7.24 5.85 -14.01
CA PRO A 17 7.35 4.40 -13.83
C PRO A 17 8.77 3.91 -14.13
N THR A 18 9.30 3.09 -13.22
CA THR A 18 10.62 2.48 -13.33
C THR A 18 10.52 1.00 -13.71
N GLU A 19 11.67 0.37 -13.87
CA GLU A 19 11.77 -1.08 -14.08
C GLU A 19 11.05 -1.90 -12.98
N TYR A 20 10.96 -1.39 -11.75
CA TYR A 20 10.17 -2.04 -10.70
C TYR A 20 8.67 -2.01 -10.97
N ALA A 21 8.14 -0.91 -11.51
CA ALA A 21 6.73 -0.84 -11.89
C ALA A 21 6.41 -1.88 -12.99
N ARG A 22 7.28 -1.98 -14.01
CA ARG A 22 7.16 -2.95 -15.09
C ARG A 22 7.18 -4.39 -14.56
N ARG A 23 8.16 -4.74 -13.72
CA ARG A 23 8.30 -6.10 -13.16
C ARG A 23 7.16 -6.47 -12.22
N GLY A 24 6.72 -5.55 -11.36
CA GLY A 24 5.56 -5.78 -10.51
C GLY A 24 4.33 -6.15 -11.34
N TRP A 25 4.14 -5.48 -12.48
CA TRP A 25 3.05 -5.78 -13.40
C TRP A 25 3.18 -7.16 -14.07
N GLU A 26 4.37 -7.56 -14.48
CA GLU A 26 4.62 -8.91 -15.05
C GLU A 26 4.33 -10.02 -14.03
N LEU A 27 4.71 -9.80 -12.77
CA LEU A 27 4.39 -10.70 -11.67
C LEU A 27 2.86 -10.76 -11.42
N LEU A 28 2.16 -9.64 -11.52
CA LEU A 28 0.69 -9.62 -11.48
C LEU A 28 0.11 -10.52 -12.57
N GLN A 29 0.55 -10.39 -13.82
CA GLN A 29 0.03 -11.21 -14.92
C GLN A 29 0.23 -12.71 -14.65
N SER A 30 1.34 -13.08 -14.01
CA SER A 30 1.65 -14.47 -13.66
C SER A 30 0.85 -14.98 -12.45
N ALA A 31 0.51 -14.11 -11.50
CA ALA A 31 -0.20 -14.46 -10.28
C ALA A 31 -1.74 -14.40 -10.41
N ARG A 32 -2.25 -13.73 -11.46
CA ARG A 32 -3.67 -13.48 -11.69
C ARG A 32 -4.43 -14.77 -11.97
N ARG A 33 -5.60 -14.90 -11.36
CA ARG A 33 -6.58 -15.97 -11.60
C ARG A 33 -7.80 -15.43 -12.32
N ASN A 34 -8.59 -16.34 -12.87
CA ASN A 34 -9.80 -15.98 -13.57
C ASN A 34 -10.77 -15.24 -12.62
N GLY A 35 -11.19 -14.04 -13.02
CA GLY A 35 -12.05 -13.17 -12.21
C GLY A 35 -11.33 -12.19 -11.29
N ASP A 36 -10.00 -12.25 -11.12
CA ASP A 36 -9.25 -11.23 -10.39
C ASP A 36 -9.23 -9.90 -11.16
N LYS A 37 -9.18 -8.79 -10.41
CA LYS A 37 -9.09 -7.43 -10.92
C LYS A 37 -7.69 -6.85 -10.70
N SER A 38 -7.22 -6.00 -11.60
CA SER A 38 -5.92 -5.32 -11.48
C SER A 38 -6.10 -3.87 -11.03
N MET A 39 -5.17 -3.40 -10.22
CA MET A 39 -5.10 -2.03 -9.75
C MET A 39 -3.71 -1.48 -9.97
N LEU A 40 -3.63 -0.31 -10.60
CA LEU A 40 -2.44 0.53 -10.64
C LEU A 40 -2.58 1.61 -9.56
N PHE A 41 -1.58 1.73 -8.70
CA PHE A 41 -1.49 2.80 -7.71
C PHE A 41 -0.39 3.79 -8.12
N ILE A 42 -0.71 5.08 -8.12
CA ILE A 42 0.20 6.15 -8.52
C ILE A 42 0.37 7.08 -7.32
N ASP A 43 1.59 7.19 -6.81
CA ASP A 43 1.92 8.16 -5.78
C ASP A 43 2.09 9.54 -6.44
N ASP A 44 1.09 10.40 -6.29
CA ASP A 44 1.05 11.77 -6.81
C ASP A 44 1.21 12.85 -5.72
N VAL A 45 1.58 12.44 -4.51
CA VAL A 45 1.72 13.30 -3.33
C VAL A 45 3.19 13.54 -2.99
N HIS A 46 4.03 12.54 -3.16
CA HIS A 46 5.44 12.58 -2.76
C HIS A 46 6.35 13.17 -3.86
N THR A 47 7.42 13.83 -3.42
CA THR A 47 8.38 14.47 -4.33
C THR A 47 9.55 13.53 -4.65
N MET A 48 10.48 13.98 -5.50
CA MET A 48 11.68 13.20 -5.85
C MET A 48 12.54 12.85 -4.63
N GLU A 49 12.52 13.67 -3.59
CA GLU A 49 13.25 13.47 -2.34
C GLU A 49 12.72 12.29 -1.52
N ASP A 50 11.44 11.95 -1.69
CA ASP A 50 10.76 10.85 -0.99
C ASP A 50 10.93 9.51 -1.72
N VAL A 51 11.25 9.53 -3.03
CA VAL A 51 11.47 8.32 -3.82
C VAL A 51 12.59 7.50 -3.20
N HIS A 52 12.33 6.22 -2.93
CA HIS A 52 13.32 5.32 -2.34
C HIS A 52 14.61 5.30 -3.16
N HIS A 53 15.77 5.32 -2.50
CA HIS A 53 17.07 5.46 -3.17
C HIS A 53 17.30 4.40 -4.27
N GLU A 54 16.92 3.15 -4.03
CA GLU A 54 17.02 2.08 -5.04
C GLU A 54 16.16 2.35 -6.28
N GLU A 55 15.01 3.02 -6.14
CA GLU A 55 14.14 3.34 -7.27
C GLU A 55 14.56 4.63 -7.97
N ARG A 56 15.15 5.58 -7.24
CA ARG A 56 15.63 6.85 -7.78
C ARG A 56 16.68 6.66 -8.87
N GLU A 57 17.56 5.67 -8.68
CA GLU A 57 18.64 5.31 -9.61
C GLU A 57 18.16 4.49 -10.82
N LEU A 58 16.93 3.97 -10.80
CA LEU A 58 16.41 3.22 -11.94
C LEU A 58 16.02 4.12 -13.10
N GLU A 59 16.16 3.57 -14.30
CA GLU A 59 15.67 4.20 -15.52
C GLU A 59 14.15 4.24 -15.54
N VAL A 60 13.61 5.32 -16.09
CA VAL A 60 12.19 5.44 -16.40
C VAL A 60 11.90 4.61 -17.64
N VAL A 61 10.84 3.81 -17.61
CA VAL A 61 10.48 2.89 -18.68
C VAL A 61 9.12 3.25 -19.27
N ALA A 62 8.88 2.86 -20.51
CA ALA A 62 7.54 2.95 -21.08
C ALA A 62 6.60 1.95 -20.37
N PHE A 63 5.63 2.48 -19.63
CA PHE A 63 4.69 1.67 -18.86
C PHE A 63 3.27 2.24 -19.00
N ARG A 64 2.40 1.49 -19.66
CA ARG A 64 0.98 1.83 -19.89
C ARG A 64 0.13 0.57 -19.71
N PRO A 65 0.03 0.05 -18.48
CA PRO A 65 -0.74 -1.15 -18.20
C PRO A 65 -2.24 -0.91 -18.46
N ASP A 66 -2.94 -1.94 -18.90
CA ASP A 66 -4.41 -1.96 -18.93
C ASP A 66 -4.92 -2.45 -17.57
N ALA A 67 -5.17 -1.51 -16.67
CA ALA A 67 -5.63 -1.79 -15.30
C ALA A 67 -7.15 -1.64 -15.20
N ASP A 68 -7.83 -2.55 -14.48
CA ASP A 68 -9.26 -2.38 -14.18
C ASP A 68 -9.51 -1.12 -13.34
N TYR A 69 -8.55 -0.76 -12.47
CA TYR A 69 -8.59 0.43 -11.62
C TYR A 69 -7.26 1.18 -11.66
N VAL A 70 -7.33 2.50 -11.69
CA VAL A 70 -6.19 3.40 -11.48
C VAL A 70 -6.55 4.32 -10.32
N LEU A 71 -5.77 4.29 -9.25
CA LEU A 71 -5.95 5.15 -8.08
C LEU A 71 -4.69 5.97 -7.85
N ARG A 72 -4.87 7.18 -7.35
CA ARG A 72 -3.78 8.04 -6.91
C ARG A 72 -3.73 8.10 -5.39
N GLU A 73 -2.55 8.37 -4.85
CA GLU A 73 -2.40 8.48 -3.39
C GLU A 73 -3.22 9.63 -2.80
N ALA A 74 -3.38 10.74 -3.53
CA ALA A 74 -4.29 11.81 -3.13
C ALA A 74 -5.75 11.33 -2.96
N ASP A 75 -6.19 10.33 -3.74
CA ASP A 75 -7.56 9.83 -3.75
C ASP A 75 -7.91 8.97 -2.52
N VAL A 76 -6.92 8.55 -1.73
CA VAL A 76 -7.13 7.65 -0.56
C VAL A 76 -6.95 8.35 0.79
N ARG A 77 -6.76 9.67 0.79
CA ARG A 77 -6.58 10.48 2.01
C ARG A 77 -7.80 10.44 2.93
N GLU A 78 -9.00 10.46 2.38
CA GLU A 78 -10.23 10.39 3.16
C GLU A 78 -10.35 9.02 3.85
N GLU A 79 -10.09 7.94 3.12
CA GLU A 79 -10.10 6.58 3.64
C GLU A 79 -9.02 6.37 4.70
N ALA A 80 -7.85 6.99 4.54
CA ALA A 80 -6.79 6.98 5.55
C ALA A 80 -7.25 7.62 6.87
N GLU A 81 -8.01 8.73 6.80
CA GLU A 81 -8.61 9.35 7.99
C GLU A 81 -9.67 8.43 8.62
N GLN A 82 -10.52 7.79 7.80
CA GLN A 82 -11.51 6.83 8.30
C GLN A 82 -10.84 5.66 9.04
N VAL A 83 -9.76 5.10 8.50
CA VAL A 83 -8.97 4.06 9.18
C VAL A 83 -8.39 4.57 10.49
N PHE A 84 -7.87 5.81 10.52
CA PHE A 84 -7.39 6.41 11.77
C PHE A 84 -8.50 6.53 12.82
N GLN A 85 -9.71 6.94 12.44
CA GLN A 85 -10.85 7.01 13.36
C GLN A 85 -11.27 5.62 13.88
N LEU A 86 -11.24 4.59 13.04
CA LEU A 86 -11.46 3.20 13.47
C LEU A 86 -10.43 2.78 14.52
N LEU A 87 -9.15 3.07 14.29
CA LEU A 87 -8.10 2.81 15.29
C LEU A 87 -8.32 3.58 16.60
N MET A 88 -8.80 4.82 16.53
CA MET A 88 -9.08 5.67 17.70
C MET A 88 -10.28 5.16 18.53
N SER A 89 -11.23 4.46 17.91
CA SER A 89 -12.36 3.82 18.60
C SER A 89 -12.00 2.54 19.37
N LEU A 90 -10.77 2.02 19.20
CA LEU A 90 -10.31 0.87 19.97
C LEU A 90 -10.22 1.19 21.47
N SER A 91 -10.20 0.13 22.29
CA SER A 91 -10.00 0.29 23.74
C SER A 91 -8.68 1.02 24.07
N LYS A 92 -8.62 1.73 25.20
CA LYS A 92 -7.49 2.61 25.61
C LYS A 92 -6.11 1.93 25.56
N ARG A 93 -6.06 0.60 25.72
CA ARG A 93 -4.83 -0.19 25.63
C ARG A 93 -4.33 -0.38 24.19
N HIS A 94 -5.22 -0.39 23.21
CA HIS A 94 -4.93 -0.75 21.82
C HIS A 94 -5.01 0.42 20.84
N ARG A 95 -5.71 1.51 21.19
CA ARG A 95 -5.82 2.69 20.33
C ARG A 95 -4.49 3.43 20.20
N PRO A 96 -4.29 4.19 19.10
CA PRO A 96 -3.14 5.06 18.93
C PRO A 96 -2.96 6.07 20.07
N ARG A 97 -1.73 6.47 20.31
CA ARG A 97 -1.37 7.50 21.30
C ARG A 97 -0.47 8.54 20.68
N LYS A 98 -0.57 9.79 21.15
CA LYS A 98 0.44 10.80 20.85
C LYS A 98 1.74 10.46 21.58
N ARG A 99 2.84 10.47 20.85
CA ARG A 99 4.20 10.40 21.37
C ARG A 99 4.98 11.52 20.69
N ASP A 100 5.42 12.48 21.50
CA ASP A 100 5.89 13.77 21.02
C ASP A 100 4.79 14.43 20.17
N GLU A 101 5.09 14.76 18.91
CA GLU A 101 4.13 15.35 17.96
C GLU A 101 3.45 14.32 17.04
N ASN A 102 3.82 13.04 17.14
CA ASN A 102 3.33 12.01 16.22
C ASN A 102 2.22 11.16 16.85
N TRP A 103 1.27 10.72 16.02
CA TRP A 103 0.35 9.65 16.41
C TRP A 103 0.99 8.30 16.14
N VAL A 104 1.04 7.44 17.16
CA VAL A 104 1.74 6.16 17.11
C VAL A 104 0.85 5.01 17.59
N LEU A 105 0.86 3.91 16.84
CA LEU A 105 0.24 2.63 17.17
C LEU A 105 1.30 1.64 17.64
N ASN A 106 0.97 0.84 18.67
CA ASN A 106 1.88 -0.17 19.28
C ASN A 106 3.26 0.37 19.70
N GLY A 107 3.40 1.68 19.90
CA GLY A 107 4.63 2.33 20.37
C GLY A 107 5.69 2.62 19.29
N ASN A 108 5.55 2.10 18.07
CA ASN A 108 6.51 2.25 16.98
C ASN A 108 5.93 2.56 15.59
N ILE A 109 4.67 2.22 15.30
CA ILE A 109 4.06 2.49 13.98
C ILE A 109 3.53 3.92 13.95
N ARG A 110 4.19 4.82 13.21
CA ARG A 110 3.73 6.20 13.02
C ARG A 110 2.55 6.24 12.04
N LEU A 111 1.45 6.87 12.44
CA LEU A 111 0.22 6.99 11.65
C LEU A 111 0.06 8.38 11.03
N LYS A 112 0.50 9.42 11.73
CA LYS A 112 0.42 10.81 11.27
C LYS A 112 1.69 11.57 11.61
N HIS A 113 2.09 12.46 10.72
CA HIS A 113 3.15 13.43 10.89
C HIS A 113 2.71 14.57 11.85
N PRO A 114 3.66 15.39 12.35
CA PRO A 114 3.34 16.52 13.24
C PRO A 114 2.34 17.53 12.66
N ASN A 115 2.36 17.72 11.33
CA ASN A 115 1.42 18.57 10.61
C ASN A 115 0.00 17.97 10.49
N GLY A 116 -0.23 16.75 10.97
CA GLY A 116 -1.51 16.06 10.94
C GLY A 116 -1.75 15.21 9.69
N GLU A 117 -0.86 15.27 8.71
CA GLU A 117 -0.94 14.47 7.48
C GLU A 117 -0.71 12.98 7.77
N PRO A 118 -1.41 12.07 7.07
CA PRO A 118 -1.21 10.63 7.21
C PRO A 118 0.19 10.24 6.72
N THR A 119 0.79 9.23 7.36
CA THR A 119 2.01 8.59 6.86
C THR A 119 1.69 7.63 5.71
N CYS A 120 2.68 7.26 4.89
CA CYS A 120 2.50 6.30 3.78
C CYS A 120 1.81 5.00 4.22
N VAL A 121 2.15 4.47 5.41
CA VAL A 121 1.51 3.25 5.94
C VAL A 121 0.03 3.46 6.29
N LEU A 122 -0.37 4.67 6.71
CA LEU A 122 -1.78 4.98 6.96
C LEU A 122 -2.53 5.21 5.63
N LEU A 123 -1.87 5.78 4.62
CA LEU A 123 -2.39 5.91 3.26
C LEU A 123 -2.61 4.52 2.62
N ASP A 124 -1.67 3.59 2.76
CA ASP A 124 -1.84 2.19 2.32
C ASP A 124 -3.02 1.48 3.02
N ALA A 125 -3.25 1.82 4.29
CA ALA A 125 -4.40 1.30 5.03
C ALA A 125 -5.71 1.92 4.50
N GLY A 126 -5.70 3.20 4.14
CA GLY A 126 -6.78 3.86 3.41
C GLY A 126 -7.04 3.20 2.04
N LEU A 127 -5.99 2.88 1.29
CA LEU A 127 -6.10 2.13 0.03
C LEU A 127 -6.72 0.75 0.24
N SER A 128 -6.41 0.08 1.36
CA SER A 128 -7.05 -1.19 1.73
C SER A 128 -8.54 -1.04 2.04
N LEU A 129 -8.93 0.03 2.74
CA LEU A 129 -10.35 0.37 2.93
C LEU A 129 -11.03 0.68 1.59
N LYS A 130 -10.37 1.42 0.69
CA LYS A 130 -10.88 1.72 -0.65
C LYS A 130 -11.14 0.44 -1.45
N LYS A 131 -10.23 -0.53 -1.40
CA LYS A 131 -10.42 -1.87 -1.98
C LYS A 131 -11.67 -2.55 -1.43
N MET A 132 -11.94 -2.45 -0.12
CA MET A 132 -13.17 -2.97 0.47
C MET A 132 -14.43 -2.26 -0.03
N GLN A 133 -14.39 -0.93 -0.15
CA GLN A 133 -15.50 -0.12 -0.64
C GLN A 133 -15.81 -0.41 -2.12
N LEU A 134 -14.81 -0.81 -2.91
CA LEU A 134 -14.97 -1.32 -4.27
C LEU A 134 -15.56 -2.75 -4.33
N GLY A 135 -15.80 -3.39 -3.19
CA GLY A 135 -16.43 -4.70 -3.08
C GLY A 135 -15.46 -5.87 -2.91
N PHE A 136 -14.15 -5.62 -2.81
CA PHE A 136 -13.16 -6.69 -2.63
C PHE A 136 -12.97 -7.03 -1.15
N ARG A 137 -12.99 -8.33 -0.82
CA ARG A 137 -12.71 -8.82 0.54
C ARG A 137 -11.28 -9.27 0.73
N SER A 138 -10.54 -9.40 -0.35
CA SER A 138 -9.13 -9.77 -0.33
C SER A 138 -8.36 -9.08 -1.44
N GLY A 139 -7.08 -8.83 -1.21
CA GLY A 139 -6.18 -8.29 -2.21
C GLY A 139 -4.77 -8.85 -2.13
N ILE A 140 -4.01 -8.60 -3.20
CA ILE A 140 -2.59 -8.87 -3.27
C ILE A 140 -1.88 -7.57 -3.59
N ASN A 141 -0.88 -7.19 -2.80
CA ASN A 141 0.05 -6.12 -3.15
C ASN A 141 1.35 -6.73 -3.68
N ILE A 142 1.77 -6.36 -4.88
CA ILE A 142 3.04 -6.80 -5.48
C ILE A 142 4.00 -5.60 -5.50
N LEU A 143 5.01 -5.63 -4.64
CA LEU A 143 5.88 -4.50 -4.37
C LEU A 143 7.36 -4.92 -4.25
N PRO A 144 8.31 -4.02 -4.50
CA PRO A 144 9.72 -4.27 -4.21
C PRO A 144 9.99 -4.59 -2.73
N VAL A 145 11.01 -5.39 -2.46
CA VAL A 145 11.35 -5.87 -1.11
C VAL A 145 11.65 -4.77 -0.09
N PHE A 146 12.10 -3.59 -0.53
CA PHE A 146 12.36 -2.46 0.37
C PHE A 146 11.09 -1.92 1.04
N TYR A 147 9.89 -2.23 0.54
CA TYR A 147 8.62 -1.91 1.20
C TYR A 147 8.27 -2.85 2.37
N ARG A 148 9.08 -3.89 2.66
CA ARG A 148 8.78 -4.91 3.69
C ARG A 148 8.30 -4.33 5.02
N ARG A 149 9.07 -3.40 5.61
CA ARG A 149 8.74 -2.85 6.94
C ARG A 149 7.44 -2.06 6.94
N GLN A 150 7.13 -1.37 5.84
CA GLN A 150 5.86 -0.67 5.64
C GLN A 150 4.72 -1.67 5.55
N GLN A 151 4.88 -2.76 4.79
CA GLN A 151 3.86 -3.80 4.62
C GLN A 151 3.62 -4.60 5.90
N GLU A 152 4.66 -4.91 6.68
CA GLU A 152 4.52 -5.51 8.02
C GLU A 152 3.72 -4.61 8.97
N SER A 153 3.98 -3.30 8.94
CA SER A 153 3.25 -2.31 9.73
C SER A 153 1.80 -2.18 9.27
N LEU A 154 1.56 -2.21 7.96
CA LEU A 154 0.23 -2.23 7.35
C LEU A 154 -0.59 -3.43 7.85
N GLN A 155 -0.04 -4.65 7.83
CA GLN A 155 -0.74 -5.84 8.33
C GLN A 155 -1.20 -5.70 9.80
N VAL A 156 -0.39 -5.06 10.65
CA VAL A 156 -0.77 -4.76 12.03
C VAL A 156 -1.96 -3.79 12.10
N ILE A 157 -1.98 -2.77 11.24
CA ILE A 157 -3.10 -1.83 11.13
C ILE A 157 -4.35 -2.55 10.64
N LEU A 158 -4.26 -3.34 9.56
CA LEU A 158 -5.41 -4.04 8.96
C LEU A 158 -6.07 -4.99 9.96
N ARG A 159 -5.28 -5.80 10.69
CA ARG A 159 -5.84 -6.69 11.73
C ARG A 159 -6.62 -5.97 12.83
N LYS A 160 -6.35 -4.68 13.05
CA LYS A 160 -7.01 -3.88 14.09
C LYS A 160 -8.18 -3.06 13.55
N ALA A 161 -8.02 -2.43 12.39
CA ALA A 161 -8.99 -1.50 11.83
C ALA A 161 -9.92 -2.16 10.82
N LEU A 162 -9.40 -3.10 10.02
CA LEU A 162 -10.08 -3.71 8.87
C LEU A 162 -10.00 -5.25 8.92
N PRO A 163 -10.43 -5.91 10.02
CA PRO A 163 -10.19 -7.35 10.23
C PRO A 163 -10.90 -8.26 9.22
N CYS A 164 -11.85 -7.73 8.45
CA CYS A 164 -12.58 -8.47 7.41
C CYS A 164 -11.90 -8.43 6.03
N PHE A 165 -10.78 -7.71 5.89
CA PHE A 165 -10.03 -7.63 4.64
C PHE A 165 -8.75 -8.47 4.72
N GLN A 166 -8.58 -9.39 3.78
CA GLN A 166 -7.41 -10.26 3.71
C GLN A 166 -6.40 -9.70 2.71
N LEU A 167 -5.25 -9.23 3.20
CA LEU A 167 -4.16 -8.76 2.35
C LEU A 167 -3.02 -9.78 2.33
N GLU A 168 -2.64 -10.21 1.14
CA GLU A 168 -1.36 -10.87 0.87
C GLU A 168 -0.41 -9.85 0.23
N THR A 169 0.87 -9.90 0.59
CA THR A 169 1.90 -9.05 -0.03
C THR A 169 2.95 -9.96 -0.67
N MET A 170 3.14 -9.84 -1.98
CA MET A 170 4.24 -10.46 -2.71
C MET A 170 5.37 -9.43 -2.84
N LEU A 171 6.48 -9.68 -2.15
CA LEU A 171 7.67 -8.84 -2.21
C LEU A 171 8.66 -9.44 -3.19
N PHE A 172 9.21 -8.62 -4.10
CA PHE A 172 10.20 -9.07 -5.07
C PHE A 172 11.52 -8.29 -4.98
N ASP A 173 12.62 -8.98 -5.28
CA ASP A 173 13.94 -8.36 -5.40
C ASP A 173 14.31 -8.06 -6.87
N GLN A 174 15.51 -7.52 -7.07
CA GLN A 174 16.06 -7.22 -8.40
C GLN A 174 16.30 -8.46 -9.30
N TYR A 175 16.21 -9.67 -8.75
CA TYR A 175 16.34 -10.94 -9.48
C TYR A 175 14.98 -11.65 -9.62
N SER A 176 13.88 -10.98 -9.28
CA SER A 176 12.52 -11.53 -9.31
C SER A 176 12.31 -12.72 -8.39
N ASN A 177 13.14 -12.88 -7.35
CA ASN A 177 12.82 -13.79 -6.26
C ASN A 177 11.63 -13.22 -5.49
N VAL A 178 10.62 -14.05 -5.23
CA VAL A 178 9.37 -13.61 -4.58
C VAL A 178 9.27 -14.20 -3.18
N GLU A 179 8.98 -13.34 -2.20
CA GLU A 179 8.55 -13.71 -0.86
C GLU A 179 7.09 -13.30 -0.63
N VAL A 180 6.35 -14.08 0.16
CA VAL A 180 4.95 -13.82 0.45
C VAL A 180 4.73 -13.54 1.93
N LEU A 181 4.19 -12.36 2.25
CA LEU A 181 3.70 -12.01 3.58
C LEU A 181 2.18 -12.15 3.61
N ARG A 182 1.63 -12.75 4.68
CA ARG A 182 0.17 -12.93 4.85
C ARG A 182 -0.31 -12.26 6.14
N SER A 183 -1.43 -11.53 6.06
CA SER A 183 -2.06 -10.85 7.20
C SER A 183 -2.83 -11.79 8.12
#